data_AF-A0A0F3RKH0-F1
#
_entry.id   AF-A0A0F3RKH0-F1
#
_cell.length_a   1.000
_cell.length_b   1.000
_cell.length_c   1.000
_cell.angle_alpha   90.00
_cell.angle_beta   90.00
_cell.angle_gamma   90.00
#
_symmetry.space_group_name_H-M   'P 1'
#
loop_
_entity.id
_entity.type
_entity.pdbx_description
1 polymer ?
#
loop_
_entity_poly.entity_id
_entity_poly.type
_entity_poly.pdbx_seq_one_letter_code
_entity_poly.pdbx_strand_id
1 'polypeptide(L)' 'MSHTIKSGDFGIQAKVNNTIRVLNPFTENKGINLSCNFKKI' A
#
# COMPACT_ATOMS: atom_id res chain seq x y z
N MET A 1 14.92 -14.84 -13.38
CA MET A 1 14.32 -15.41 -12.14
C MET A 1 12.91 -14.87 -12.05
N SER A 2 11.89 -15.71 -12.30
CA SER A 2 10.48 -15.30 -12.33
C SER A 2 9.96 -15.21 -10.90
N HIS A 3 9.37 -14.08 -10.54
CA HIS A 3 8.78 -13.91 -9.22
C HIS A 3 7.28 -14.15 -9.30
N THR A 4 6.83 -15.28 -8.75
CA THR A 4 5.41 -15.55 -8.55
C THR A 4 4.91 -14.69 -7.39
N ILE A 5 4.10 -13.66 -7.69
CA ILE A 5 3.31 -12.97 -6.67
C ILE A 5 2.30 -14.00 -6.15
N LYS A 6 2.45 -14.42 -4.89
CA LYS A 6 1.50 -15.36 -4.26
C LYS A 6 0.14 -14.66 -4.17
N SER A 7 -0.95 -15.37 -4.41
CA SER A 7 -2.32 -14.81 -4.39
C SER A 7 -2.64 -14.01 -3.10
N GLY A 8 -2.00 -14.36 -1.97
CA GLY A 8 -2.08 -13.62 -0.71
C GLY A 8 -1.43 -12.22 -0.75
N ASP A 9 -0.37 -12.01 -1.51
CA ASP A 9 0.30 -10.70 -1.68
C ASP A 9 -0.57 -9.70 -2.43
N PHE A 10 -1.44 -10.18 -3.33
CA PHE A 10 -2.39 -9.31 -4.03
C PHE A 10 -3.45 -8.74 -3.08
N GLY A 11 -4.00 -9.59 -2.20
CA GLY A 11 -4.97 -9.17 -1.18
C GLY A 11 -4.38 -8.18 -0.17
N ILE A 12 -3.11 -8.38 0.24
CA ILE A 12 -2.42 -7.46 1.16
C ILE A 12 -2.14 -6.11 0.49
N GLN A 13 -1.61 -6.11 -0.73
CA GLN A 13 -1.37 -4.87 -1.49
C GLN A 13 -2.66 -4.07 -1.70
N ALA A 14 -3.76 -4.73 -2.09
CA ALA A 14 -5.05 -4.09 -2.26
C ALA A 14 -5.58 -3.49 -0.95
N LYS A 15 -5.44 -4.20 0.18
CA LYS A 15 -5.87 -3.73 1.50
C LYS A 15 -5.09 -2.49 1.93
N VAL A 16 -3.77 -2.52 1.83
CA VAL A 16 -2.90 -1.39 2.20
C VAL A 16 -3.14 -0.18 1.31
N ASN A 17 -3.27 -0.35 -0.01
CA ASN A 17 -3.62 0.75 -0.92
C ASN A 17 -4.96 1.38 -0.56
N ASN A 18 -5.97 0.57 -0.24
CA ASN A 18 -7.26 1.11 0.21
C ASN A 18 -7.14 1.87 1.54
N THR A 19 -6.37 1.35 2.49
CA THR A 19 -6.10 2.04 3.77
C THR A 19 -5.40 3.37 3.56
N ILE A 20 -4.35 3.43 2.74
CA ILE A 20 -3.65 4.69 2.43
C ILE A 20 -4.62 5.70 1.80
N ARG A 21 -5.43 5.27 0.83
CA ARG A 21 -6.44 6.14 0.20
C ARG A 21 -7.44 6.71 1.22
N VAL A 22 -7.89 5.91 2.18
CA VAL A 22 -8.80 6.35 3.25
C VAL A 22 -8.12 7.31 4.23
N LEU A 23 -6.83 7.13 4.48
CA LEU A 23 -6.08 7.93 5.45
C LEU A 23 -5.51 9.23 4.88
N ASN A 24 -5.21 9.29 3.58
CA ASN A 24 -4.63 10.47 2.92
C ASN A 24 -5.39 11.78 3.20
N PRO A 25 -6.74 11.83 3.14
CA PRO A 25 -7.48 13.05 3.48
C PRO A 25 -7.24 13.56 4.91
N PHE A 26 -6.86 12.70 5.85
CA PHE A 26 -6.56 13.07 7.25
C PHE A 26 -5.12 13.50 7.47
N THR A 27 -4.23 13.24 6.50
CA THR A 27 -2.79 13.54 6.59
C THR A 27 -2.40 14.68 5.65
N GLU A 28 -3.13 14.88 4.54
CA GLU A 28 -2.86 15.92 3.53
C GLU A 28 -2.98 17.34 4.11
N ASN A 29 -4.01 17.60 4.93
CA ASN A 29 -4.15 18.88 5.64
C ASN A 29 -3.06 19.14 6.70
N LYS A 30 -2.28 18.12 7.06
CA LYS A 30 -1.10 18.23 7.93
C LYS A 30 0.21 18.28 7.15
N GLY A 31 0.17 18.29 5.81
CA GLY A 31 1.35 18.23 4.95
C GLY A 31 2.07 16.88 4.97
N ILE A 32 1.41 15.80 5.42
CA ILE A 32 1.99 14.46 5.54
C ILE A 32 1.58 13.62 4.33
N ASN A 33 2.57 13.16 3.57
CA ASN A 33 2.39 12.23 2.44
C ASN A 33 2.53 10.78 2.93
N LEU A 34 1.42 10.04 2.92
CA LEU A 34 1.40 8.64 3.33
C LEU A 34 1.54 7.72 2.11
N SER A 35 2.58 6.91 2.08
CA SER A 35 2.79 5.89 1.05
C SER A 35 3.44 4.63 1.65
N CYS A 36 3.23 3.48 1.03
CA CYS A 36 3.91 2.23 1.38
C CYS A 36 4.68 1.69 0.17
N ASN A 37 5.93 1.29 0.40
CA ASN A 37 6.71 0.54 -0.57
C ASN A 37 6.71 -0.95 -0.20
N PHE A 38 6.16 -1.79 -1.08
CA PHE A 38 6.20 -3.23 -0.89
C PHE A 38 7.57 -3.75 -1.30
N LYS A 39 8.35 -4.21 -0.32
CA LYS A 39 9.59 -4.92 -0.62
C LYS A 39 9.24 -6.27 -1.21
N LYS A 40 9.60 -6.48 -2.46
CA LYS A 40 9.53 -7.78 -3.11
C LYS A 40 10.56 -8.70 -2.47
N ILE A 41 10.10 -9.77 -1.83
CA ILE A 41 10.94 -10.81 -1.21
C ILE A 41 11.36 -11.83 -2.27
#